data_AF-A0A2U1V5C6-F1
#
_entry.id   AF-A0A2U1V5C6-F1
#
_cell.length_a   1.000
_cell.length_b   1.000
_cell.length_c   1.000
_cell.angle_alpha   90.00
_cell.angle_beta   90.00
_cell.angle_gamma   90.00
#
_symmetry.space_group_name_H-M   'P 1'
#
loop_
_entity.id
_entity.type
_entity.pdbx_description
1 polymer ?
#
loop_
_entity_poly.entity_id
_entity_poly.type
_entity_poly.pdbx_seq_one_letter_code
_entity_poly.pdbx_strand_id
1 'polypeptide(L)' 'MSDEIQDYRTTESDYLPHVIARCVEKANRHNLPYRFRLNGAEVVVTPGQTADAVNDEVQRQWQRNRTPPAHHAASHAAPG' A
#
# COMPACT_ATOMS: atom_id res chain seq x y z
N MET A 1 -1.12 -22.57 11.73
CA MET A 1 -0.47 -22.05 10.51
C MET A 1 -0.26 -20.58 10.76
N SER A 2 0.94 -20.22 11.21
CA SER A 2 1.28 -18.82 11.44
C SER A 2 1.68 -18.25 10.09
N ASP A 3 0.75 -17.58 9.41
CA ASP A 3 1.06 -16.74 8.25
C ASP A 3 1.91 -15.57 8.76
N GLU A 4 3.20 -15.83 8.96
CA GLU A 4 4.15 -14.85 9.46
C GLU A 4 4.47 -13.86 8.33
N ILE A 5 3.86 -12.68 8.40
CA ILE A 5 4.14 -11.57 7.50
C ILE A 5 5.40 -10.87 7.99
N GLN A 6 6.41 -10.80 7.13
CA GLN A 6 7.68 -10.14 7.45
C GLN A 6 7.64 -8.65 7.09
N ASP A 7 8.00 -7.79 8.04
CA ASP A 7 8.05 -6.34 7.79
C ASP A 7 9.36 -5.96 7.06
N TYR A 8 9.22 -5.35 5.89
CA TYR A 8 10.28 -4.70 5.15
C TYR A 8 10.37 -3.23 5.58
N ARG A 9 11.51 -2.84 6.15
CA ARG A 9 11.75 -1.46 6.60
C ARG A 9 11.88 -0.51 5.42
N THR A 10 11.18 0.61 5.52
CA THR A 10 11.14 1.70 4.56
C THR A 10 11.25 3.03 5.29
N THR A 11 11.72 4.04 4.57
CA THR A 11 11.83 5.44 4.95
C THR A 11 11.06 6.29 3.94
N GLU A 12 10.69 7.50 4.30
CA GLU A 12 9.88 8.39 3.43
C GLU A 12 10.62 8.79 2.13
N SER A 13 11.95 8.70 2.13
CA SER A 13 12.79 9.01 0.95
C SER A 13 13.07 7.80 0.06
N ASP A 14 12.56 6.61 0.41
CA ASP A 14 12.81 5.40 -0.39
C ASP A 14 12.13 5.47 -1.76
N TYR A 15 12.84 4.97 -2.77
CA TYR A 15 12.35 4.91 -4.13
C TYR A 15 11.40 3.72 -4.30
N LEU A 16 10.11 3.99 -4.53
CA LEU A 16 9.05 2.97 -4.58
C LEU A 16 9.37 1.79 -5.50
N PRO A 17 9.80 1.96 -6.77
CA PRO A 17 10.10 0.84 -7.64
C PRO A 17 11.18 -0.10 -7.07
N HIS A 18 12.16 0.45 -6.35
CA HIS A 18 13.19 -0.37 -5.70
C HIS A 18 12.62 -1.16 -4.51
N VAL A 19 11.77 -0.54 -3.69
CA VAL A 19 11.09 -1.20 -2.57
C VAL A 19 10.22 -2.36 -3.08
N ILE A 20 9.43 -2.13 -4.13
CA ILE A 20 8.58 -3.16 -4.75
C ILE A 20 9.41 -4.31 -5.26
N ALA A 21 10.43 -4.02 -6.10
CA ALA A 21 11.29 -5.06 -6.67
C ALA A 21 11.93 -5.91 -5.57
N ARG A 22 12.40 -5.28 -4.49
CA ARG A 22 13.05 -5.98 -3.38
C ARG A 22 12.09 -6.83 -2.56
N CYS A 23 10.86 -6.35 -2.34
CA CYS A 23 9.83 -7.13 -1.62
C CYS A 23 9.38 -8.33 -2.44
N VAL A 24 9.17 -8.18 -3.75
CA VAL A 24 8.84 -9.28 -4.66
C VAL A 24 9.97 -10.32 -4.70
N GLU A 25 11.23 -9.88 -4.82
CA GLU A 25 12.40 -10.77 -4.78
C GLU A 25 12.45 -11.58 -3.47
N LYS A 26 12.29 -10.90 -2.33
CA LYS A 26 12.33 -11.53 -1.00
C LYS A 26 11.16 -12.49 -0.77
N ALA A 27 9.94 -12.10 -1.16
CA ALA A 27 8.76 -12.93 -1.02
C ALA A 27 8.90 -14.24 -1.81
N ASN A 28 9.37 -14.15 -3.05
CA ASN A 28 9.63 -15.33 -3.88
C ASN A 28 10.81 -16.17 -3.36
N ARG A 29 11.90 -15.53 -2.92
CA ARG A 29 13.09 -16.26 -2.43
C ARG A 29 12.82 -17.01 -1.12
N HIS A 30 12.10 -16.39 -0.19
CA HIS A 30 11.85 -16.97 1.12
C HIS A 30 10.52 -17.73 1.19
N ASN A 31 9.70 -17.63 0.14
CA ASN A 31 8.35 -18.19 0.08
C ASN A 31 7.47 -17.74 1.27
N LEU A 32 7.56 -16.45 1.60
CA LEU A 32 6.86 -15.81 2.73
C LEU A 32 6.29 -14.44 2.32
N PRO A 33 5.16 -13.99 2.90
CA PRO A 33 4.65 -12.64 2.67
C PRO A 33 5.56 -11.56 3.26
N TYR A 34 5.73 -10.45 2.54
CA TYR A 34 6.45 -9.26 3.00
C TYR A 34 5.57 -8.02 2.99
N ARG A 35 5.54 -7.26 4.08
CA ARG A 35 4.82 -5.99 4.17
C ARG A 35 5.77 -4.81 4.10
N PHE A 36 5.44 -3.80 3.31
CA PHE A 36 6.12 -2.50 3.35
C PHE A 36 5.12 -1.37 3.52
N ARG A 37 5.60 -0.24 4.06
CA ARG A 37 4.80 0.98 4.24
C ARG A 37 5.48 2.16 3.59
N LEU A 38 4.84 2.87 2.67
CA LEU A 38 5.46 4.02 2.03
C LEU A 38 4.44 5.09 1.70
N ASN A 39 4.69 6.32 2.15
CA ASN A 39 3.84 7.49 1.89
C ASN A 39 2.35 7.25 2.19
N GLY A 40 2.07 6.56 3.29
CA GLY A 40 0.71 6.22 3.73
C GLY A 40 0.05 5.01 3.05
N ALA A 41 0.73 4.32 2.12
CA ALA A 41 0.30 3.01 1.65
C ALA A 41 0.90 1.90 2.54
N GLU A 42 0.11 0.87 2.83
CA GLU A 42 0.55 -0.36 3.50
C GLU A 42 0.22 -1.54 2.57
N VAL A 43 1.25 -2.21 2.05
CA VAL A 43 1.07 -3.28 1.06
C VAL A 43 1.77 -4.54 1.51
N VAL A 44 1.05 -5.67 1.43
CA VAL A 44 1.56 -7.01 1.66
C VAL A 44 1.80 -7.67 0.31
N VAL A 45 3.05 -8.07 0.06
CA VAL A 45 3.51 -8.78 -1.12
C VAL A 45 3.60 -10.26 -0.82
N THR A 46 2.87 -11.09 -1.57
CA THR A 46 2.91 -12.55 -1.43
C THR A 46 3.77 -13.20 -2.53
N PRO A 47 4.30 -14.42 -2.30
CA PRO A 47 4.99 -15.18 -3.34
C PRO A 47 4.12 -15.34 -4.60
N GLY A 48 4.72 -15.17 -5.78
CA GLY A 48 4.04 -15.22 -7.07
C GLY A 48 3.45 -13.90 -7.57
N GLN A 49 3.44 -12.83 -6.77
CA GLN A 49 3.03 -11.51 -7.25
C GLN A 49 4.09 -10.84 -8.13
N THR A 50 3.65 -10.04 -9.09
CA THR A 50 4.50 -9.23 -9.96
C THR A 50 4.67 -7.81 -9.42
N ALA A 51 5.76 -7.15 -9.82
CA ALA A 51 6.00 -5.76 -9.44
C ALA A 51 4.88 -4.82 -9.91
N ASP A 52 4.32 -5.05 -11.10
CA ASP A 52 3.21 -4.26 -11.64
C ASP A 52 1.95 -4.39 -10.79
N ALA A 53 1.57 -5.62 -10.41
CA ALA A 53 0.41 -5.86 -9.57
C ALA A 53 0.53 -5.19 -8.19
N VAL A 54 1.74 -5.20 -7.62
CA VAL A 54 2.05 -4.52 -6.35
C VAL A 54 2.01 -3.00 -6.54
N ASN A 55 2.57 -2.47 -7.63
CA ASN A 55 2.54 -1.04 -7.93
C ASN A 55 1.11 -0.53 -8.09
N ASP A 56 0.26 -1.25 -8.82
CA ASP A 56 -1.15 -0.90 -8.98
C ASP A 56 -1.86 -0.80 -7.64
N GLU A 57 -1.56 -1.69 -6.70
CA GLU A 57 -2.13 -1.64 -5.34
C GLU A 57 -1.65 -0.40 -4.57
N VAL A 58 -0.36 -0.07 -4.63
CA VAL A 58 0.17 1.15 -4.01
C VAL A 58 -0.53 2.38 -4.58
N GLN A 59 -0.67 2.47 -5.90
CA GLN A 59 -1.35 3.61 -6.55
C GLN A 59 -2.82 3.70 -6.11
N ARG A 60 -3.54 2.57 -6.05
CA ARG A 60 -4.93 2.53 -5.55
C ARG A 60 -5.04 3.05 -4.13
N GLN A 61 -4.13 2.68 -3.22
CA GLN A 61 -4.16 3.15 -1.84
C GLN A 61 -3.84 4.63 -1.73
N TRP A 62 -2.87 5.13 -2.48
CA TRP A 62 -2.57 6.57 -2.51
C TRP A 62 -3.74 7.39 -3.04
N GLN A 63 -4.47 6.90 -4.05
CA GLN A 63 -5.67 7.59 -4.54
C GLN A 63 -6.78 7.63 -3.48
N ARG A 64 -7.00 6.53 -2.75
CA ARG A 64 -7.95 6.47 -1.63
C ARG A 64 -7.59 7.46 -0.52
N ASN A 65 -6.32 7.54 -0.16
CA ASN A 65 -5.86 8.43 0.91
C ASN A 65 -5.80 9.91 0.50
N ARG A 66 -5.74 10.20 -0.81
CA ARG A 66 -5.78 11.57 -1.36
C ARG A 66 -7.20 12.09 -1.57
N THR A 67 -8.21 11.25 -1.48
CA THR A 67 -9.60 11.70 -1.58
C THR A 67 -10.00 12.22 -0.20
N PRO A 68 -10.12 13.54 0.02
CA PRO A 68 -10.69 14.03 1.27
C PRO A 68 -12.07 13.39 1.44
N PRO A 69 -12.47 12.96 2.66
CA PRO A 69 -13.84 12.55 2.87
C PRO A 69 -14.70 13.70 2.36
N ALA A 70 -15.62 13.39 1.45
CA ALA A 70 -16.62 14.35 1.01
C ALA A 70 -17.31 14.84 2.29
N HIS A 71 -16.87 16.00 2.77
CA HIS A 71 -17.50 16.70 3.86
C HIS A 71 -18.88 16.98 3.30
N HIS A 72 -19.85 16.16 3.74
CA HIS A 72 -21.24 16.23 3.35
C HIS A 72 -21.63 17.70 3.51
N ALA A 73 -21.68 18.42 2.39
CA ALA A 73 -22.27 19.73 2.30
C ALA A 73 -23.78 19.51 2.42
N ALA A 74 -24.23 19.14 3.62
CA ALA A 74 -25.58 19.42 4.06
C ALA A 74 -25.58 20.92 4.41
N SER A 75 -25.59 21.72 3.35
CA SER A 75 -25.98 23.11 3.41
C SER A 75 -27.31 23.18 4.16
N HIS A 76 -27.27 23.84 5.30
CA HIS A 76 -28.15 24.95 5.63
C HIS A 76 -29.29 25.14 4.60
N ALA A 77 -30.46 24.62 4.91
CA ALA A 77 -31.71 25.09 4.36
C ALA A 77 -32.78 24.98 5.46
N ALA A 78 -32.67 25.86 6.45
CA ALA A 78 -33.85 26.36 7.14
C ALA A 78 -34.35 27.57 6.34
N PRO A 79 -35.60 27.52 5.84
CA PRO A 79 -36.38 28.75 5.80
C PRO A 79 -37.82 28.53 6.28
N GLY A 80 -38.29 29.46 7.12
CA GLY A 80 -39.73 29.72 7.34
C GLY A 80 -40.28 29.24 8.65
#